data_AF-A0A1F7R0F1-F1
#
_entry.id   AF-A0A1F7R0F1-F1
#
_cell.length_a   1.000
_cell.length_b   1.000
_cell.length_c   1.000
_cell.angle_alpha   90.00
_cell.angle_beta   90.00
_cell.angle_gamma   90.00
#
_symmetry.space_group_name_H-M   'P 1'
#
loop_
_entity.id
_entity.type
_entity.pdbx_description
1 polymer ?
#
loop_
_entity_poly.entity_id
_entity_poly.type
_entity_poly.pdbx_seq_one_letter_code
_entity_poly.pdbx_strand_id
1 'polypeptide(L)'
;MKTPAGEPFSQELNKWLGGDGPKTIASLIEVFGNRSFAIIILLLMIIPALPIPTGGIVHAFELVVMLLALEMIAGFKKIWLPASWQNRKLGHFLEKRAIPIVIKYIRWFEKRSSPRLRKILDWRPTTRIAGLFILVFTLGAFLSPPFTGLDTLPSVGVVLICLAFILGDAMLLVLGILIGSLGLAIVIGLSTLIVNLVHKLFKIDSETSIMIIKKYIFGGE
;
A
#
# COMPACT_ATOMS: atom_id res chain seq x y z
N MET A 1 -0.64 -5.67 33.72
CA MET A 1 0.53 -4.78 33.75
C MET A 1 0.20 -3.51 32.97
N LYS A 2 0.13 -2.37 33.66
CA LYS A 2 0.00 -1.05 33.02
C LYS A 2 1.39 -0.64 32.54
N THR A 3 1.58 -0.43 31.24
CA THR A 3 2.79 0.22 30.73
C THR A 3 2.84 1.65 31.30
N PRO A 4 3.99 2.09 31.87
CA PRO A 4 4.16 3.47 32.29
C PRO A 4 4.01 4.36 31.04
N ALA A 5 3.39 5.54 31.19
CA ALA A 5 3.05 6.52 30.15
C ALA A 5 3.74 6.24 28.79
N GLY A 6 2.98 5.66 27.85
CA GLY A 6 3.50 4.88 26.73
C GLY A 6 4.59 5.58 25.92
N GLU A 7 5.75 4.94 25.83
CA GLU A 7 6.86 5.36 24.96
C GLU A 7 6.35 5.57 23.51
N PRO A 8 6.84 6.60 22.79
CA PRO A 8 6.55 6.77 21.37
C PRO A 8 6.87 5.50 20.58
N PHE A 9 6.01 5.15 19.62
CA PHE A 9 6.18 3.95 18.79
C PHE A 9 7.52 3.93 18.06
N SER A 10 8.06 5.08 17.66
CA SER A 10 9.39 5.18 17.05
C SER A 10 10.50 4.75 17.99
N GLN A 11 10.36 4.97 19.30
CA GLN A 11 11.34 4.52 20.29
C GLN A 11 11.23 3.01 20.49
N GLU A 12 10.00 2.48 20.58
CA GLU A 12 9.74 1.04 20.64
C GLU A 12 10.32 0.30 19.41
N LEU A 13 10.09 0.85 18.22
CA LEU A 13 10.65 0.33 16.96
C LEU A 13 12.18 0.43 16.93
N ASN A 14 12.77 1.56 17.33
CA ASN A 14 14.22 1.69 17.37
C ASN A 14 14.87 0.75 18.40
N LYS A 15 14.22 0.52 19.54
CA LYS A 15 14.67 -0.42 20.55
C LYS A 15 14.63 -1.85 20.04
N TRP A 16 13.54 -2.23 19.36
CA TRP A 16 13.46 -3.53 18.70
C TRP A 16 14.51 -3.68 17.60
N LEU A 17 14.78 -2.64 16.81
CA LEU A 17 15.80 -2.67 15.75
C LEU A 17 17.24 -2.69 16.29
N GLY A 18 17.52 -1.98 17.38
CA GLY A 18 18.84 -1.86 17.99
C GLY A 18 19.20 -2.99 18.95
N GLY A 19 18.23 -3.79 19.41
CA GLY A 19 18.49 -4.93 20.29
C GLY A 19 19.11 -6.13 19.55
N ASP A 20 19.76 -7.03 20.29
CA ASP A 20 20.47 -8.19 19.74
C ASP A 20 19.54 -9.32 19.22
N GLY A 21 18.23 -9.18 19.43
CA GLY A 21 17.24 -10.18 19.01
C GLY A 21 17.06 -10.28 17.48
N PRO A 22 16.57 -11.43 16.97
CA PRO A 22 16.42 -11.68 15.54
C PRO A 22 15.37 -10.74 14.91
N LYS A 23 15.69 -10.17 13.73
CA LYS A 23 14.79 -9.30 12.94
C LYS A 23 13.95 -10.13 11.97
N THR A 24 13.06 -10.95 12.51
CA THR A 24 12.18 -11.83 11.74
C THR A 24 10.75 -11.32 11.78
N ILE A 25 9.92 -11.83 10.86
CA ILE A 25 8.50 -11.51 10.86
C ILE A 25 7.82 -11.99 12.15
N ALA A 26 8.21 -13.16 12.66
CA ALA A 26 7.71 -13.69 13.94
C ALA A 26 8.00 -12.75 15.12
N SER A 27 9.24 -12.27 15.27
CA SER A 27 9.59 -11.40 16.40
C SER A 27 8.90 -10.04 16.32
N LEU A 28 8.63 -9.54 15.10
CA LEU A 28 7.83 -8.34 14.89
C LEU A 28 6.37 -8.55 15.31
N ILE A 29 5.78 -9.70 14.97
CA ILE A 29 4.41 -10.05 15.40
C ILE A 29 4.34 -10.21 16.92
N GLU A 30 5.35 -10.81 17.53
CA GLU A 30 5.43 -11.05 18.98
C GLU A 30 5.51 -9.73 19.76
N VAL A 31 6.37 -8.80 19.34
CA VAL A 31 6.56 -7.52 20.02
C VAL A 31 5.38 -6.57 19.80
N PHE A 32 4.91 -6.44 18.56
CA PHE A 32 3.92 -5.40 18.21
C PHE A 32 2.47 -5.89 18.17
N GLY A 33 2.23 -7.20 18.32
CA GLY A 33 0.91 -7.80 18.47
C GLY A 33 -0.08 -7.36 17.40
N ASN A 34 -1.20 -6.74 17.80
CA ASN A 34 -2.26 -6.30 16.88
C ASN A 34 -1.83 -5.21 15.88
N ARG A 35 -0.74 -4.47 16.16
CA ARG A 35 -0.22 -3.44 15.25
C ARG A 35 0.69 -4.01 14.15
N SER A 36 1.07 -5.29 14.27
CA SER A 36 1.98 -5.95 13.31
C SER A 36 1.47 -5.88 11.88
N PHE A 37 0.17 -6.04 11.63
CA PHE A 37 -0.42 -5.89 10.29
C PHE A 37 -0.09 -4.53 9.67
N ALA A 38 -0.40 -3.45 10.39
CA ALA A 38 -0.15 -2.10 9.92
C ALA A 38 1.35 -1.84 9.69
N ILE A 39 2.22 -2.39 10.55
CA ILE A 39 3.68 -2.25 10.41
C ILE A 39 4.21 -2.97 9.18
N ILE A 40 3.79 -4.22 8.94
CA ILE A 40 4.25 -4.98 7.78
C ILE A 40 3.72 -4.35 6.49
N ILE A 41 2.44 -4.00 6.45
CA ILE A 41 1.85 -3.31 5.29
C ILE A 41 2.58 -1.98 5.05
N LEU A 42 2.87 -1.21 6.10
CA LEU A 42 3.65 0.02 6.00
C LEU A 42 5.05 -0.23 5.42
N LEU A 43 5.78 -1.24 5.92
CA LEU A 43 7.12 -1.59 5.43
C LEU A 43 7.11 -2.00 3.96
N LEU A 44 6.06 -2.69 3.51
CA LEU A 44 5.91 -3.13 2.13
C LEU A 44 5.48 -1.98 1.20
N MET A 45 4.55 -1.12 1.66
CA MET A 45 3.96 -0.04 0.84
C MET A 45 4.75 1.26 0.85
N ILE A 46 5.67 1.46 1.80
CA ILE A 46 6.48 2.68 1.83
C ILE A 46 7.37 2.83 0.59
N ILE A 47 7.74 1.71 -0.05
CA ILE A 47 8.57 1.72 -1.25
C ILE A 47 7.74 2.09 -2.50
N PRO A 48 6.59 1.43 -2.80
CA PRO A 48 5.65 1.87 -3.83
C PRO A 48 5.12 3.30 -3.63
N ALA A 49 4.99 3.77 -2.39
CA ALA A 49 4.57 5.12 -2.08
C ALA A 49 5.62 6.20 -2.40
N LEU A 50 6.81 5.80 -2.84
CA LEU A 50 7.81 6.72 -3.34
C LEU A 50 7.82 6.66 -4.87
N PRO A 51 7.90 7.80 -5.57
CA PRO A 51 7.97 7.85 -7.02
C PRO A 51 9.37 7.45 -7.52
N ILE A 52 9.76 6.20 -7.24
CA ILE A 52 11.05 5.63 -7.61
C ILE A 52 10.81 4.56 -8.67
N PRO A 53 11.52 4.59 -9.81
CA PRO A 53 11.43 3.55 -10.83
C PRO A 53 12.01 2.25 -10.27
N THR A 54 11.14 1.38 -9.76
CA THR A 54 11.51 0.13 -9.10
C THR A 54 11.46 -1.09 -10.02
N GLY A 55 11.14 -0.90 -11.30
CA GLY A 55 11.22 -1.93 -12.33
C GLY A 55 10.32 -3.14 -12.08
N GLY A 56 9.13 -2.93 -11.48
CA GLY A 56 8.13 -3.98 -11.26
C GLY A 56 8.35 -4.85 -10.01
N ILE A 57 9.45 -4.66 -9.27
CA ILE A 57 9.70 -5.39 -8.00
C ILE A 57 8.59 -5.11 -6.96
N VAL A 58 7.98 -3.92 -7.03
CA VAL A 58 6.90 -3.48 -6.14
C VAL A 58 5.62 -4.31 -6.26
N HIS A 59 5.35 -4.93 -7.41
CA HIS A 59 4.15 -5.75 -7.60
C HIS A 59 4.10 -6.98 -6.68
N ALA A 60 5.27 -7.55 -6.35
CA ALA A 60 5.34 -8.63 -5.38
C ALA A 60 4.92 -8.16 -3.98
N PHE A 61 5.27 -6.92 -3.60
CA PHE A 61 4.87 -6.35 -2.31
C PHE A 61 3.37 -6.06 -2.29
N GLU A 62 2.81 -5.53 -3.37
CA GLU A 62 1.38 -5.27 -3.51
C GLU A 62 0.56 -6.55 -3.37
N LEU A 63 0.98 -7.65 -3.99
CA LEU A 63 0.33 -8.96 -3.84
C LEU A 63 0.30 -9.44 -2.38
N VAL A 64 1.42 -9.32 -1.67
CA VAL A 64 1.49 -9.69 -0.25
C VAL A 64 0.59 -8.77 0.59
N VAL A 65 0.56 -7.47 0.28
CA VAL A 65 -0.29 -6.50 0.98
C VAL A 65 -1.78 -6.79 0.76
N MET A 66 -2.19 -7.18 -0.46
CA MET A 66 -3.57 -7.58 -0.74
C MET A 66 -3.99 -8.80 0.09
N LEU A 67 -3.11 -9.80 0.23
CA LEU A 67 -3.37 -10.95 1.11
C LEU A 67 -3.52 -10.52 2.58
N LEU A 68 -2.62 -9.67 3.08
CA LEU A 68 -2.71 -9.14 4.45
C LEU A 68 -3.99 -8.30 4.66
N ALA A 69 -4.41 -7.55 3.65
CA ALA A 69 -5.64 -6.77 3.70
C ALA A 69 -6.88 -7.67 3.76
N LEU A 70 -6.90 -8.76 2.99
CA LEU A 70 -7.96 -9.78 3.07
C LEU A 70 -8.03 -10.42 4.47
N GLU A 71 -6.89 -10.75 5.06
CA GLU A 71 -6.84 -11.24 6.45
C GLU A 71 -7.41 -10.21 7.43
N MET A 72 -7.08 -8.93 7.23
CA MET A 72 -7.58 -7.85 8.07
C MET A 72 -9.10 -7.66 7.92
N ILE A 73 -9.66 -7.83 6.71
CA ILE A 73 -11.11 -7.81 6.43
C ILE A 73 -11.81 -9.00 7.09
N ALA A 74 -11.24 -10.20 7.00
CA ALA A 74 -11.76 -11.39 7.66
C ALA A 74 -11.74 -11.27 9.20
N GLY A 75 -10.93 -10.34 9.74
CA GLY A 75 -10.86 -10.04 11.16
C GLY A 75 -9.91 -10.97 11.92
N PHE A 76 -8.89 -11.49 11.24
CA PHE A 76 -7.81 -12.22 11.89
C PHE A 76 -7.12 -11.32 12.92
N LYS A 77 -6.96 -11.82 14.15
CA LYS A 77 -6.30 -11.07 15.25
C LYS A 77 -4.78 -11.11 15.16
N LYS A 78 -4.23 -12.04 14.37
CA LYS A 78 -2.81 -12.26 14.14
C LYS A 78 -2.61 -12.58 12.67
N ILE A 79 -1.48 -12.15 12.13
CA ILE A 79 -1.11 -12.41 10.74
C ILE A 79 -0.97 -13.91 10.52
N TRP A 80 -1.72 -14.45 9.57
CA TRP A 80 -1.63 -15.87 9.22
C TRP A 80 -0.51 -16.07 8.20
N LEU A 81 0.73 -16.15 8.68
CA LEU A 81 1.87 -16.47 7.83
C LEU A 81 2.19 -17.97 7.87
N PRO A 82 2.45 -18.60 6.70
CA PRO A 82 2.93 -19.97 6.66
C PRO A 82 4.22 -20.09 7.47
N ALA A 83 4.40 -21.21 8.17
CA ALA A 83 5.52 -21.42 9.11
C ALA A 83 6.90 -21.12 8.49
N SER A 84 7.05 -21.37 7.19
CA SER A 84 8.27 -21.09 6.41
C SER A 84 8.65 -19.60 6.32
N TRP A 85 7.70 -18.68 6.56
CA TRP A 85 7.92 -17.22 6.48
C TRP A 85 8.10 -16.58 7.85
N GLN A 86 7.60 -17.21 8.92
CA GLN A 86 7.70 -16.69 10.29
C GLN A 86 9.16 -16.47 10.72
N ASN A 87 10.04 -17.40 10.37
CA ASN A 87 11.47 -17.35 10.70
C ASN A 87 12.34 -16.66 9.62
N ARG A 88 11.74 -16.12 8.55
CA ARG A 88 12.51 -15.37 7.55
C ARG A 88 12.94 -14.04 8.16
N LYS A 89 14.23 -13.74 8.03
CA LYS A 89 14.77 -12.41 8.31
C LYS A 89 14.14 -11.41 7.34
N LEU A 90 13.93 -10.18 7.78
CA LEU A 90 13.53 -9.10 6.90
C LEU A 90 14.53 -9.02 5.73
N GLY A 91 14.03 -8.93 4.50
CA GLY A 91 14.90 -8.88 3.34
C GLY A 91 15.86 -7.70 3.43
N HIS A 92 17.12 -7.88 3.00
CA HIS A 92 18.15 -6.83 3.05
C HIS A 92 17.68 -5.50 2.46
N PHE A 93 16.83 -5.57 1.44
CA PHE A 93 16.19 -4.41 0.83
C PHE A 93 15.26 -3.65 1.79
N LEU A 94 14.39 -4.35 2.52
CA LEU A 94 13.51 -3.73 3.52
C LEU A 94 14.34 -3.12 4.65
N GLU A 95 15.37 -3.82 5.12
CA GLU A 95 16.24 -3.33 6.19
C GLU A 95 16.98 -2.05 5.82
N LYS A 96 17.58 -1.99 4.62
CA LYS A 96 18.38 -0.83 4.20
C LYS A 96 17.58 0.31 3.60
N ARG A 97 16.42 0.04 2.98
CA ARG A 97 15.62 1.07 2.29
C ARG A 97 14.33 1.39 3.02
N ALA A 98 13.51 0.40 3.37
CA ALA A 98 12.19 0.66 3.95
C ALA A 98 12.27 1.14 5.40
N ILE A 99 13.02 0.45 6.25
CA ILE A 99 13.08 0.74 7.69
C ILE A 99 13.53 2.17 8.00
N PRO A 100 14.63 2.71 7.42
CA PRO A 100 15.06 4.08 7.71
C PRO A 100 14.01 5.12 7.31
N ILE A 101 13.31 4.89 6.20
CA ILE A 101 12.25 5.76 5.68
C ILE A 101 11.04 5.72 6.62
N VAL A 102 10.62 4.52 7.03
CA VAL A 102 9.53 4.32 7.99
C VAL A 102 9.82 5.02 9.31
N ILE A 103 11.01 4.87 9.89
CA ILE A 103 11.39 5.56 11.13
C ILE A 103 11.31 7.08 10.97
N LYS A 104 11.82 7.61 9.85
CA LYS A 104 11.79 9.05 9.56
C LYS A 104 10.35 9.58 9.53
N TYR A 105 9.46 8.91 8.79
CA TYR A 105 8.06 9.31 8.70
C TYR A 105 7.32 9.14 10.02
N ILE A 106 7.48 8.01 10.70
CA ILE A 106 6.86 7.79 12.02
C ILE A 106 7.27 8.90 12.99
N ARG A 107 8.57 9.23 13.11
CA ARG A 107 9.01 10.32 14.00
C ARG A 107 8.42 11.68 13.62
N TRP A 108 8.27 11.95 12.33
CA TRP A 108 7.68 13.20 11.85
C TRP A 108 6.19 13.28 12.22
N PHE A 109 5.45 12.20 11.98
CA PHE A 109 4.03 12.12 12.32
C PHE A 109 3.80 12.06 13.82
N GLU A 110 4.60 11.35 14.62
CA GLU A 110 4.52 11.34 16.09
C GLU A 110 4.63 12.73 16.69
N LYS A 111 5.52 13.58 16.17
CA LYS A 111 5.67 14.96 16.66
C LYS A 111 4.44 15.83 16.36
N ARG A 112 3.66 15.48 15.35
CA ARG A 112 2.48 16.23 14.90
C ARG A 112 1.16 15.62 15.40
N SER A 113 1.16 14.33 15.64
CA SER A 113 0.01 13.51 15.94
C SER A 113 -0.17 13.43 17.45
N SER A 114 -1.28 13.96 17.92
CA SER A 114 -1.76 13.72 19.28
C SER A 114 -2.63 12.47 19.21
N PRO A 115 -2.49 11.47 20.10
CA PRO A 115 -3.28 10.23 20.09
C PRO A 115 -4.75 10.52 20.41
N ARG A 116 -5.45 11.10 19.43
CA ARG A 116 -6.84 11.49 19.48
C ARG A 116 -7.64 10.34 18.88
N LEU A 117 -8.62 9.86 19.65
CA LEU A 117 -9.63 8.89 19.19
C LEU A 117 -9.11 7.46 18.92
N ARG A 118 -8.06 7.01 19.62
CA ARG A 118 -7.58 5.61 19.56
C ARG A 118 -8.70 4.57 19.74
N LYS A 119 -9.72 4.89 20.53
CA LYS A 119 -10.92 4.04 20.72
C LYS A 119 -11.69 3.75 19.42
N ILE A 120 -11.69 4.67 18.45
CA ILE A 120 -12.36 4.47 17.15
C ILE A 120 -11.56 3.49 16.29
N LEU A 121 -10.23 3.55 16.35
CA LEU A 121 -9.35 2.67 15.58
C LEU A 121 -9.29 1.24 16.15
N ASP A 122 -9.43 1.10 17.47
CA ASP A 122 -9.50 -0.21 18.14
C ASP A 122 -10.84 -0.94 17.90
N TRP A 123 -11.81 -0.30 17.24
CA TRP A 123 -13.08 -0.91 16.91
C TRP A 123 -12.95 -1.87 15.72
N ARG A 124 -13.40 -3.12 15.91
CA ARG A 124 -13.42 -4.18 14.89
C ARG A 124 -13.95 -3.73 13.51
N PRO A 125 -15.08 -3.00 13.40
CA PRO A 125 -15.56 -2.57 12.09
C PRO A 125 -14.58 -1.60 11.42
N THR A 126 -13.95 -0.69 12.15
CA THR A 126 -12.96 0.26 11.62
C THR A 126 -11.76 -0.46 11.02
N THR A 127 -11.24 -1.49 11.70
CA THR A 127 -10.14 -2.32 11.19
C THR A 127 -10.52 -3.03 9.89
N ARG A 128 -11.74 -3.56 9.79
CA ARG A 128 -12.22 -4.23 8.56
C ARG A 128 -12.41 -3.26 7.40
N ILE A 129 -13.02 -2.11 7.68
CA ILE A 129 -13.23 -1.05 6.67
C ILE A 129 -11.88 -0.53 6.17
N ALA A 130 -10.91 -0.32 7.07
CA ALA A 130 -9.56 0.05 6.68
C ALA A 130 -8.90 -1.03 5.82
N GLY A 131 -9.09 -2.32 6.16
CA GLY A 131 -8.62 -3.43 5.31
C GLY A 131 -9.22 -3.40 3.91
N LEU A 132 -10.51 -3.05 3.77
CA LEU A 132 -11.14 -2.87 2.47
C LEU A 132 -10.51 -1.72 1.68
N PHE A 133 -10.28 -0.56 2.31
CA PHE A 133 -9.60 0.55 1.64
C PHE A 133 -8.17 0.19 1.22
N ILE A 134 -7.42 -0.49 2.09
CA ILE A 134 -6.07 -0.96 1.76
C ILE A 134 -6.13 -1.89 0.55
N LEU A 135 -7.03 -2.86 0.54
CA LEU A 135 -7.20 -3.79 -0.59
C LEU A 135 -7.51 -3.05 -1.89
N VAL A 136 -8.48 -2.12 -1.86
CA VAL A 136 -8.91 -1.37 -3.05
C VAL A 136 -7.80 -0.44 -3.56
N PHE A 137 -7.10 0.26 -2.67
CA PHE A 137 -6.01 1.16 -3.07
C PHE A 137 -4.79 0.40 -3.58
N THR A 138 -4.42 -0.71 -2.94
CA THR A 138 -3.33 -1.57 -3.41
C THR A 138 -3.68 -2.23 -4.73
N LEU A 139 -4.94 -2.65 -4.94
CA LEU A 139 -5.38 -3.16 -6.24
C LEU A 139 -5.30 -2.09 -7.34
N GLY A 140 -5.70 -0.86 -7.02
CA GLY A 140 -5.56 0.28 -7.93
C GLY A 140 -4.10 0.59 -8.28
N ALA A 141 -3.19 0.53 -7.30
CA ALA A 141 -1.75 0.65 -7.52
C ALA A 141 -1.21 -0.48 -8.40
N PHE A 142 -1.60 -1.71 -8.13
CA PHE A 142 -1.18 -2.91 -8.87
C PHE A 142 -1.62 -2.88 -10.34
N LEU A 143 -2.81 -2.35 -10.64
CA LEU A 143 -3.33 -2.21 -12.00
C LEU A 143 -2.79 -0.98 -12.74
N SER A 144 -2.08 -0.09 -12.05
CA SER A 144 -1.52 1.10 -12.66
C SER A 144 -0.42 0.72 -13.65
N PRO A 145 -0.33 1.37 -14.83
CA PRO A 145 0.75 1.11 -15.77
C PRO A 145 2.11 1.40 -15.13
N PRO A 146 3.10 0.50 -15.28
CA PRO A 146 4.41 0.69 -14.70
C PRO A 146 5.07 1.96 -15.26
N PHE A 147 5.90 2.61 -14.44
CA PHE A 147 6.66 3.84 -14.80
C PHE A 147 5.85 5.13 -14.94
N THR A 148 4.55 5.12 -14.64
CA THR A 148 3.72 6.35 -14.68
C THR A 148 3.71 7.13 -13.37
N GLY A 149 4.11 6.50 -12.26
CA GLY A 149 4.02 7.08 -10.91
C GLY A 149 2.57 7.28 -10.42
N LEU A 150 1.58 6.76 -11.16
CA LEU A 150 0.16 6.86 -10.81
C LEU A 150 -0.20 5.94 -9.62
N ASP A 151 0.57 4.88 -9.43
CA ASP A 151 0.53 3.94 -8.31
C ASP A 151 0.99 4.57 -6.98
N THR A 152 1.72 5.70 -7.04
CA THR A 152 2.25 6.37 -5.85
C THR A 152 1.14 6.94 -4.98
N LEU A 153 0.11 7.58 -5.55
CA LEU A 153 -0.96 8.22 -4.77
C LEU A 153 -1.82 7.21 -3.98
N PRO A 154 -2.34 6.11 -4.60
CA PRO A 154 -3.01 5.06 -3.85
C PRO A 154 -2.11 4.44 -2.77
N SER A 155 -0.83 4.21 -3.08
CA SER A 155 0.15 3.66 -2.14
C SER A 155 0.40 4.57 -0.93
N VAL A 156 0.48 5.89 -1.15
CA VAL A 156 0.56 6.90 -0.07
C VAL A 156 -0.70 6.83 0.81
N GLY A 157 -1.88 6.66 0.21
CA GLY A 157 -3.12 6.46 0.94
C GLY A 157 -3.03 5.27 1.91
N VAL A 158 -2.52 4.13 1.45
CA VAL A 158 -2.29 2.94 2.28
C VAL A 158 -1.29 3.21 3.41
N VAL A 159 -0.17 3.87 3.11
CA VAL A 159 0.85 4.26 4.11
C VAL A 159 0.25 5.11 5.23
N LEU A 160 -0.60 6.08 4.89
CA LEU A 160 -1.27 6.94 5.86
C LEU A 160 -2.29 6.19 6.71
N ILE A 161 -3.05 5.27 6.12
CA ILE A 161 -3.96 4.38 6.86
C ILE A 161 -3.15 3.56 7.86
N CYS A 162 -2.03 2.95 7.46
CA CYS A 162 -1.19 2.19 8.38
C CYS A 162 -0.61 3.04 9.51
N LEU A 163 -0.14 4.26 9.20
CA LEU A 163 0.33 5.22 10.20
C LEU A 163 -0.77 5.57 11.20
N ALA A 164 -2.03 5.69 10.75
CA ALA A 164 -3.18 5.92 11.63
C ALA A 164 -3.31 4.81 12.69
N PHE A 165 -3.22 3.54 12.29
CA PHE A 165 -3.29 2.40 13.23
C PHE A 165 -2.07 2.29 14.14
N ILE A 166 -0.88 2.62 13.64
CA ILE A 166 0.36 2.58 14.42
C ILE A 166 0.37 3.67 15.50
N LEU A 167 -0.01 4.89 15.12
CA LEU A 167 0.03 6.09 15.97
C LEU A 167 -1.26 6.26 16.80
N GLY A 168 -2.36 5.61 16.40
CA GLY A 168 -3.65 5.75 17.05
C GLY A 168 -4.33 7.10 16.75
N ASP A 169 -4.13 7.66 15.55
CA ASP A 169 -4.68 8.95 15.12
C ASP A 169 -5.67 8.80 13.96
N ALA A 170 -6.95 9.03 14.27
CA ALA A 170 -8.04 8.91 13.28
C ALA A 170 -7.98 9.96 12.17
N MET A 171 -7.31 11.10 12.35
CA MET A 171 -7.16 12.11 11.29
C MET A 171 -6.28 11.58 10.15
N LEU A 172 -5.25 10.79 10.48
CA LEU A 172 -4.42 10.14 9.48
C LEU A 172 -5.20 9.10 8.67
N LEU A 173 -6.17 8.43 9.30
CA LEU A 173 -7.06 7.49 8.60
C LEU A 173 -7.88 8.23 7.55
N VAL A 174 -8.53 9.33 7.92
CA VAL A 174 -9.34 10.14 7.01
C VAL A 174 -8.48 10.69 5.87
N LEU A 175 -7.30 11.24 6.20
CA LEU A 175 -6.37 11.78 5.20
C LEU A 175 -5.91 10.68 4.23
N GLY A 176 -5.59 9.49 4.75
CA GLY A 176 -5.21 8.35 3.93
C GLY A 176 -6.31 7.89 2.99
N ILE A 177 -7.56 7.86 3.47
CA ILE A 177 -8.73 7.54 2.63
C ILE A 177 -8.92 8.60 1.54
N LEU A 178 -8.83 9.88 1.87
CA LEU A 178 -8.99 10.97 0.90
C LEU A 178 -7.92 10.92 -0.20
N ILE A 179 -6.64 10.83 0.19
CA ILE A 179 -5.52 10.79 -0.75
C ILE A 179 -5.56 9.51 -1.59
N GLY A 180 -5.81 8.36 -0.97
CA GLY A 180 -5.91 7.09 -1.69
C GLY A 180 -7.07 7.07 -2.67
N SER A 181 -8.24 7.61 -2.29
CA SER A 181 -9.41 7.70 -3.18
C SER A 181 -9.16 8.65 -4.34
N LEU A 182 -8.49 9.78 -4.10
CA LEU A 182 -8.10 10.71 -5.16
C LEU A 182 -7.12 10.05 -6.13
N GLY A 183 -6.11 9.35 -5.61
CA GLY A 183 -5.16 8.58 -6.41
C GLY A 183 -5.86 7.53 -7.27
N LEU A 184 -6.78 6.77 -6.67
CA LEU A 184 -7.56 5.76 -7.38
C LEU A 184 -8.44 6.37 -8.48
N ALA A 185 -9.10 7.50 -8.21
CA ALA A 185 -9.91 8.19 -9.20
C ALA A 185 -9.07 8.66 -10.40
N ILE A 186 -7.85 9.16 -10.15
CA ILE A 186 -6.91 9.55 -11.21
C ILE A 186 -6.48 8.34 -12.04
N VAL A 187 -6.12 7.23 -11.39
CA VAL A 187 -5.76 5.98 -12.07
C VAL A 187 -6.90 5.53 -12.99
N ILE A 188 -8.12 5.40 -12.46
CA ILE A 188 -9.30 4.98 -13.24
C ILE A 188 -9.57 5.96 -14.40
N GLY A 189 -9.54 7.26 -14.13
CA GLY A 189 -9.77 8.29 -15.14
C GLY A 189 -8.78 8.17 -16.30
N LEU A 190 -7.49 8.08 -16.01
CA LEU A 190 -6.45 7.96 -17.04
C LEU A 190 -6.53 6.62 -17.79
N SER A 191 -6.81 5.52 -17.09
CA SER A 191 -7.01 4.21 -17.72
C SER A 191 -8.14 4.26 -18.75
N THR A 192 -9.28 4.89 -18.45
CA THR A 192 -10.39 5.00 -19.41
C THR A 192 -10.04 5.86 -20.64
N LEU A 193 -9.24 6.93 -20.47
CA LEU A 193 -8.78 7.76 -21.57
C LEU A 193 -7.87 6.97 -22.52
N ILE A 194 -6.95 6.18 -21.97
CA ILE A 194 -6.05 5.32 -22.75
C ILE A 194 -6.86 4.28 -23.54
N VAL A 195 -7.81 3.60 -22.89
CA VAL A 195 -8.67 2.60 -23.55
C VAL A 195 -9.48 3.23 -24.68
N ASN A 196 -10.05 4.42 -24.46
CA ASN A 196 -10.80 5.14 -25.48
C ASN A 196 -9.92 5.60 -26.66
N LEU A 197 -8.68 6.01 -26.39
CA LEU A 197 -7.73 6.38 -27.43
C LEU A 197 -7.32 5.17 -28.27
N VAL A 198 -7.00 4.05 -27.63
CA VAL A 198 -6.68 2.79 -28.30
C VAL A 198 -7.86 2.31 -29.14
N HIS A 199 -9.08 2.37 -28.59
CA HIS A 199 -10.29 1.98 -29.32
C HIS A 199 -10.51 2.88 -30.56
N LYS A 200 -10.28 4.20 -30.45
CA LYS A 200 -10.34 5.10 -31.61
C LYS A 200 -9.28 4.77 -32.65
N LEU A 201 -8.03 4.53 -32.25
CA LEU A 201 -6.94 4.18 -33.16
C LEU A 201 -7.20 2.86 -33.89
N PHE A 202 -7.63 1.81 -33.17
CA PHE A 202 -7.98 0.52 -33.78
C PHE A 202 -9.22 0.59 -34.67
N LYS A 203 -10.22 1.42 -34.32
CA LYS A 203 -11.41 1.62 -35.15
C LYS A 203 -11.11 2.40 -36.43
N ILE A 204 -10.18 3.36 -36.37
CA ILE A 204 -9.68 4.08 -37.54
C ILE A 204 -8.95 3.13 -38.49
N ASP A 205 -8.21 2.15 -37.97
CA ASP A 205 -7.48 1.17 -38.80
C ASP A 205 -8.41 0.22 -39.57
N SER A 206 -9.57 -0.16 -39.01
CA SER A 206 -10.54 -1.01 -39.70
C SER A 206 -11.21 -0.30 -40.88
N GLU A 207 -11.61 0.96 -40.71
CA GLU A 207 -12.21 1.77 -41.79
C GLU A 207 -11.18 2.08 -42.88
N THR A 208 -9.94 2.41 -42.50
CA THR A 208 -8.87 2.75 -43.45
C THR A 208 -8.37 1.51 -44.19
N SER A 209 -8.26 0.36 -43.53
CA SER A 209 -7.89 -0.91 -44.19
C SER A 209 -8.97 -1.38 -45.15
N ILE A 210 -10.26 -1.27 -44.80
CA ILE A 210 -11.37 -1.60 -45.71
C ILE A 210 -11.40 -0.61 -46.89
N MET A 211 -11.16 0.68 -46.67
CA MET A 211 -11.13 1.69 -47.73
C MET A 211 -9.94 1.50 -48.69
N ILE A 212 -8.75 1.17 -48.17
CA ILE A 212 -7.56 0.86 -48.97
C ILE A 212 -7.77 -0.45 -49.76
N ILE A 213 -8.26 -1.51 -49.12
CA ILE A 213 -8.56 -2.79 -49.79
C ILE A 213 -9.64 -2.60 -50.86
N LYS A 214 -10.70 -1.83 -50.59
CA LYS A 214 -11.77 -1.54 -51.56
C LYS A 214 -11.25 -0.71 -52.73
N LYS A 215 -10.36 0.26 -52.48
CA LYS A 215 -9.68 1.06 -53.53
C LYS A 215 -8.70 0.23 -54.37
N TYR A 216 -8.06 -0.78 -53.79
CA TYR A 216 -7.10 -1.65 -54.50
C TYR A 216 -7.79 -2.80 -55.26
N ILE A 217 -8.92 -3.31 -54.76
CA ILE A 217 -9.69 -4.41 -55.36
C ILE A 217 -10.70 -3.92 -56.41
N PHE A 218 -11.34 -2.77 -56.21
CA PHE A 218 -12.40 -2.25 -57.10
C PHE A 218 -11.97 -0.99 -57.87
N GLY A 219 -10.75 -0.94 -58.41
CA GLY A 219 -10.21 0.25 -59.08
C GLY A 219 -11.20 0.97 -60.01
N GLY A 220 -11.30 2.30 -59.85
CA GLY A 220 -12.07 3.23 -60.69
C GLY A 220 -13.11 4.02 -59.87
N GLU A 221 -13.19 5.35 -59.93
CA GLU A 221 -12.60 6.38 -60.81
C GLU A 221 -12.03 7.56 -60.00
#